data_AF-A0A8H3QZE8-F1
#
_entry.id   AF-A0A8H3QZE8-F1
#
_cell.length_a   1.000
_cell.length_b   1.000
_cell.length_c   1.000
_cell.angle_alpha   90.00
_cell.angle_beta   90.00
_cell.angle_gamma   90.00
#
_symmetry.space_group_name_H-M   'P 1'
#
loop_
_entity.id
_entity.type
_entity.pdbx_description
1 polymer ?
#
loop_
_entity_poly.entity_id
_entity_poly.type
_entity_poly.pdbx_seq_one_letter_code
_entity_poly.pdbx_strand_id
1 'polypeptide(L)'
;MNSFYGVTGRSGSPFYILELAGDVTSAGQENIKHVAEYVRKKSFGIKYGDTDSLYLTCPDSCYEKYDLAYNDGKGEISKLEYWTEMVKTIMGVMEKLRNDVNTFLRLKTRSDYLKMAYEKVLFPVAFTRKKKYFGIDHEETPNFELREPFIRGIDTVKQGKSQVFKTIGDRIMQRAMDINNVQLLHEIVEDVLRNAIINHEQWNFEQFIETDA
;
A
#
# COMPACT_ATOMS: atom_id res chain seq x y z
N MET A 1 -9.36 -13.72 -18.86
CA MET A 1 -7.96 -14.14 -19.03
C MET A 1 -7.49 -15.00 -17.85
N ASN A 2 -7.52 -14.51 -16.61
CA ASN A 2 -7.06 -15.27 -15.42
C ASN A 2 -7.79 -16.61 -15.20
N SER A 3 -9.09 -16.71 -15.53
CA SER A 3 -9.83 -17.96 -15.42
C SER A 3 -9.28 -19.06 -16.33
N PHE A 4 -8.70 -18.74 -17.48
CA PHE A 4 -8.11 -19.73 -18.39
C PHE A 4 -6.91 -20.42 -17.75
N TYR A 5 -6.01 -19.62 -17.17
CA TYR A 5 -4.92 -20.12 -16.33
C TYR A 5 -5.44 -20.91 -15.11
N GLY A 6 -6.47 -20.43 -14.42
CA GLY A 6 -7.03 -21.14 -13.26
C GLY A 6 -7.62 -22.51 -13.60
N VAL A 7 -8.20 -22.65 -14.79
CA VAL A 7 -8.81 -23.88 -15.29
C VAL A 7 -7.76 -24.98 -15.54
N THR A 8 -6.52 -24.62 -15.90
CA THR A 8 -5.45 -25.61 -16.10
C THR A 8 -4.92 -26.17 -14.77
N GLY A 9 -5.06 -25.44 -13.67
CA GLY A 9 -4.71 -25.91 -12.32
C GLY A 9 -5.80 -26.72 -11.62
N ARG A 10 -7.02 -26.81 -12.17
CA ARG A 10 -8.15 -27.51 -11.54
C ARG A 10 -8.22 -28.96 -12.00
N SER A 11 -7.97 -29.91 -11.10
CA SER A 11 -7.95 -31.36 -11.40
C SER A 11 -9.21 -31.92 -12.04
N GLY A 12 -10.39 -31.32 -11.79
CA GLY A 12 -11.66 -31.71 -12.39
C GLY A 12 -11.96 -31.09 -13.76
N SER A 13 -11.02 -30.34 -14.34
CA SER A 13 -11.20 -29.67 -15.63
C SER A 13 -10.77 -30.58 -16.80
N PRO A 14 -11.48 -30.56 -17.94
CA PRO A 14 -11.01 -31.23 -19.17
C PRO A 14 -9.73 -30.60 -19.74
N PHE A 15 -9.34 -29.42 -19.27
CA PHE A 15 -8.11 -28.72 -19.66
C PHE A 15 -7.04 -28.73 -18.56
N TYR A 16 -7.11 -29.68 -17.62
CA TYR A 16 -6.14 -29.79 -16.53
C TYR A 16 -4.73 -30.10 -17.04
N ILE A 17 -3.81 -29.17 -16.79
CA ILE A 17 -2.39 -29.26 -17.10
C ILE A 17 -1.64 -28.56 -15.96
N LEU A 18 -1.26 -29.33 -14.94
CA LEU A 18 -0.66 -28.80 -13.71
C LEU A 18 0.69 -28.14 -13.98
N GLU A 19 1.49 -28.73 -14.88
CA GLU A 19 2.81 -28.26 -15.30
C GLU A 19 2.69 -26.85 -15.87
N LEU A 20 1.72 -26.61 -16.75
CA LEU A 20 1.46 -25.29 -17.31
C LEU A 20 1.06 -24.27 -16.23
N ALA A 21 0.23 -24.68 -15.26
CA ALA A 21 -0.14 -23.80 -14.16
C ALA A 21 1.08 -23.47 -13.26
N GLY A 22 1.94 -24.48 -13.00
CA GLY A 22 3.17 -24.35 -12.23
C GLY A 22 4.23 -23.48 -12.93
N ASP A 23 4.37 -23.62 -14.24
CA ASP A 23 5.30 -22.84 -15.05
C ASP A 23 4.96 -21.34 -15.01
N VAL A 24 3.66 -21.00 -15.18
CA VAL A 24 3.21 -19.60 -15.11
C VAL A 24 3.45 -19.02 -13.71
N THR A 25 3.16 -19.76 -12.64
CA THR A 25 3.45 -19.31 -11.27
C THR A 25 4.95 -19.09 -11.05
N SER A 26 5.77 -20.04 -11.49
CA SER A 26 7.23 -20.02 -11.30
C SER A 26 7.85 -18.85 -12.07
N ALA A 27 7.45 -18.66 -13.33
CA ALA A 27 7.90 -17.54 -14.15
C ALA A 27 7.49 -16.19 -13.55
N GLY A 28 6.26 -16.06 -13.02
CA GLY A 28 5.82 -14.86 -12.32
C GLY A 28 6.68 -14.53 -11.10
N GLN A 29 6.94 -15.53 -10.24
CA GLN A 29 7.79 -15.39 -9.07
C GLN A 29 9.25 -15.05 -9.43
N GLU A 30 9.79 -15.65 -10.47
CA GLU A 30 11.13 -15.38 -10.96
C GLU A 30 11.25 -13.94 -11.48
N ASN A 31 10.27 -13.48 -12.28
CA ASN A 31 10.27 -12.14 -12.84
C ASN A 31 10.21 -11.06 -11.75
N ILE A 32 9.31 -11.18 -10.77
CA ILE A 32 9.19 -10.18 -9.70
C ILE A 32 10.44 -10.14 -8.81
N LYS A 33 11.10 -11.28 -8.57
CA LYS A 33 12.37 -11.34 -7.84
C LYS A 33 13.50 -10.64 -8.61
N HIS A 34 13.57 -10.84 -9.92
CA HIS A 34 14.55 -10.14 -10.74
C HIS A 34 14.33 -8.63 -10.80
N VAL A 35 13.07 -8.17 -10.86
CA VAL A 35 12.74 -6.75 -10.74
C VAL A 35 13.15 -6.23 -9.36
N ALA A 36 12.86 -6.96 -8.29
CA ALA A 36 13.24 -6.60 -6.92
C ALA A 36 14.77 -6.45 -6.77
N GLU A 37 15.56 -7.35 -7.37
CA GLU A 37 17.02 -7.24 -7.38
C GLU A 37 17.50 -6.03 -8.21
N TYR A 38 16.88 -5.78 -9.36
CA TYR A 38 17.22 -4.65 -10.21
C TYR A 38 17.00 -3.30 -9.49
N VAL A 39 15.86 -3.12 -8.84
CA VAL A 39 15.56 -1.86 -8.13
C VAL A 39 16.46 -1.68 -6.90
N ARG A 40 16.80 -2.76 -6.18
CA ARG A 40 17.76 -2.70 -5.05
C ARG A 40 19.15 -2.27 -5.50
N LYS A 41 19.62 -2.75 -6.66
CA LYS A 41 20.92 -2.33 -7.24
C LYS A 41 20.95 -0.85 -7.63
N LYS A 42 19.79 -0.21 -7.80
CA LYS A 42 19.63 1.24 -8.00
C LYS A 42 19.41 2.02 -6.71
N SER A 43 19.71 1.42 -5.55
CA SER A 43 19.57 2.02 -4.21
C SER A 43 18.13 2.26 -3.75
N PHE A 44 17.12 1.71 -4.43
CA PHE A 44 15.74 1.76 -3.93
C PHE A 44 15.52 0.68 -2.86
N GLY A 45 14.87 1.08 -1.76
CA GLY A 45 14.41 0.13 -0.77
C GLY A 45 13.12 -0.57 -1.22
N ILE A 46 12.86 -1.76 -0.66
CA ILE A 46 11.61 -2.50 -0.87
C ILE A 46 10.95 -2.65 0.49
N LYS A 47 9.81 -1.97 0.67
CA LYS A 47 9.05 -2.00 1.91
C LYS A 47 8.11 -3.20 1.98
N TYR A 48 7.45 -3.50 0.87
CA TYR A 48 6.47 -4.59 0.78
C TYR A 48 6.41 -5.13 -0.66
N GLY A 49 5.90 -6.33 -0.83
CA GLY A 49 5.60 -6.91 -2.14
C GLY A 49 4.54 -8.00 -2.02
N ASP A 50 3.66 -8.08 -3.01
CA ASP A 50 2.64 -9.12 -3.10
C ASP A 50 2.48 -9.53 -4.57
N THR A 51 2.88 -10.77 -4.87
CA THR A 51 2.71 -11.50 -6.14
C THR A 51 3.21 -10.78 -7.41
N ASP A 52 2.56 -9.69 -7.79
CA ASP A 52 2.76 -8.88 -8.99
C ASP A 52 3.11 -7.41 -8.69
N SER A 53 3.17 -7.02 -7.41
CA SER A 53 3.41 -5.65 -6.98
C SER A 53 4.61 -5.51 -6.03
N LEU A 54 5.29 -4.37 -6.09
CA LEU A 54 6.36 -3.96 -5.18
C LEU A 54 6.08 -2.54 -4.66
N TYR A 55 6.15 -2.37 -3.35
CA TYR A 55 6.11 -1.08 -2.68
C TYR A 55 7.54 -0.66 -2.37
N LEU A 56 7.99 0.38 -3.07
CA LEU A 56 9.37 0.85 -3.03
C LEU A 56 9.51 2.10 -2.17
N THR A 57 10.72 2.32 -1.65
CA THR A 57 11.11 3.57 -0.98
C THR A 57 12.25 4.20 -1.76
N CYS A 58 12.18 5.51 -2.01
CA CYS A 58 13.28 6.25 -2.63
C CYS A 58 14.49 6.32 -1.68
N PRO A 59 15.71 6.48 -2.22
CA PRO A 59 16.87 6.85 -1.44
C PRO A 59 16.67 8.17 -0.68
N ASP A 60 17.28 8.29 0.50
CA ASP A 60 17.17 9.50 1.35
C ASP A 60 17.65 10.77 0.63
N SER A 61 18.61 10.64 -0.30
CA SER A 61 19.11 11.73 -1.14
C SER A 61 18.01 12.43 -1.96
N CYS A 62 16.87 11.77 -2.20
CA CYS A 62 15.73 12.39 -2.88
C CYS A 62 15.03 13.47 -2.03
N TYR A 63 15.23 13.45 -0.71
CA TYR A 63 14.52 14.30 0.24
C TYR A 63 15.38 15.40 0.87
N GLU A 64 16.72 15.31 0.76
CA GLU A 64 17.70 16.23 1.39
C GLU A 64 17.31 17.72 1.27
N LYS A 65 16.93 18.17 0.07
CA LYS A 65 16.53 19.57 -0.17
C LYS A 65 15.36 19.98 0.74
N TYR A 66 14.36 19.12 0.86
CA TYR A 66 13.14 19.37 1.61
C TYR A 66 13.36 19.16 3.11
N ASP A 67 14.19 18.18 3.48
CA ASP A 67 14.59 17.93 4.86
C ASP A 67 15.33 19.14 5.44
N LEU A 68 16.23 19.75 4.68
CA LEU A 68 16.91 20.99 5.09
C LEU A 68 15.91 22.14 5.25
N ALA A 69 15.05 22.37 4.24
CA ALA A 69 14.05 23.45 4.28
C ALA A 69 13.08 23.33 5.48
N TYR A 70 12.73 22.10 5.87
CA TYR A 70 11.85 21.83 7.01
C TYR A 70 12.58 21.90 8.36
N ASN A 71 13.81 21.36 8.44
CA ASN A 71 14.54 21.18 9.71
C ASN A 71 15.51 22.31 10.08
N ASP A 72 15.82 23.27 9.19
CA ASP A 72 16.80 24.36 9.43
C ASP A 72 16.37 25.38 10.52
N GLY A 73 15.39 25.05 11.37
CA GLY A 73 14.96 25.86 12.52
C GLY A 73 14.24 27.17 12.17
N LYS A 74 14.14 27.51 10.89
CA LYS A 74 13.43 28.68 10.36
C LYS A 74 11.98 28.40 9.96
N GLY A 75 11.59 27.13 9.81
CA GLY A 75 10.25 26.74 9.41
C GLY A 75 9.83 27.37 8.08
N GLU A 76 10.71 27.30 7.07
CA GLU A 76 10.46 27.96 5.77
C GLU A 76 9.26 27.36 5.03
N ILE A 77 8.93 26.09 5.31
CA ILE A 77 7.79 25.38 4.74
C ILE A 77 6.95 24.70 5.83
N SER A 78 5.64 24.64 5.61
CA SER A 78 4.71 23.89 6.46
C SER A 78 4.88 22.37 6.29
N LYS A 79 4.38 21.60 7.27
CA LYS A 79 4.38 20.12 7.18
C LYS A 79 3.65 19.61 5.94
N LEU A 80 2.55 20.28 5.55
CA LEU A 80 1.78 19.95 4.36
C LEU A 80 2.57 20.20 3.08
N GLU A 81 3.26 21.34 2.98
CA GLU A 81 4.13 21.64 1.84
C GLU A 81 5.28 20.64 1.74
N TYR A 82 5.93 20.33 2.86
CA TYR A 82 6.98 19.31 2.92
C TYR A 82 6.48 17.95 2.41
N TRP A 83 5.37 17.44 2.93
CA TRP A 83 4.77 16.17 2.49
C TRP A 83 4.36 16.19 1.01
N THR A 84 3.80 17.31 0.55
CA THR A 84 3.40 17.51 -0.85
C THR A 84 4.59 17.41 -1.79
N GLU A 85 5.67 18.10 -1.48
CA GLU A 85 6.86 18.10 -2.32
C GLU A 85 7.60 16.76 -2.29
N MET A 86 7.63 16.07 -1.14
CA MET A 86 8.13 14.70 -1.06
C MET A 86 7.35 13.77 -2.01
N VAL A 87 6.02 13.78 -1.96
CA VAL A 87 5.19 12.92 -2.81
C VAL A 87 5.39 13.24 -4.29
N LYS A 88 5.42 14.51 -4.69
CA LYS A 88 5.72 14.89 -6.09
C LYS A 88 7.06 14.36 -6.55
N THR A 89 8.08 14.46 -5.69
CA THR A 89 9.42 13.97 -5.99
C THR A 89 9.42 12.45 -6.19
N ILE A 90 8.72 11.71 -5.31
CA ILE A 90 8.57 10.26 -5.44
C ILE A 90 7.88 9.91 -6.75
N MET A 91 6.77 10.58 -7.10
CA MET A 91 6.04 10.35 -8.35
C MET A 91 6.95 10.47 -9.58
N GLY A 92 7.72 11.56 -9.67
CA GLY A 92 8.66 11.78 -10.78
C GLY A 92 9.82 10.79 -10.83
N VAL A 93 10.35 10.37 -9.67
CA VAL A 93 11.41 9.35 -9.60
C VAL A 93 10.87 7.97 -10.01
N MET A 94 9.67 7.61 -9.56
CA MET A 94 9.04 6.33 -9.86
C MET A 94 8.67 6.21 -11.34
N GLU A 95 8.26 7.30 -12.00
CA GLU A 95 8.00 7.31 -13.43
C GLU A 95 9.26 6.99 -14.24
N LYS A 96 10.41 7.58 -13.87
CA LYS A 96 11.71 7.27 -14.48
C LYS A 96 12.11 5.82 -14.21
N LEU A 97 11.98 5.36 -12.97
CA LEU A 97 12.29 3.98 -12.59
C LEU A 97 11.43 2.96 -13.36
N ARG A 98 10.15 3.26 -13.58
CA ARG A 98 9.25 2.42 -14.38
C ARG A 98 9.79 2.21 -15.79
N ASN A 99 10.27 3.27 -16.45
CA ASN A 99 10.85 3.18 -17.79
C ASN A 99 12.12 2.32 -17.81
N ASP A 100 12.97 2.47 -16.78
CA ASP A 100 14.19 1.67 -16.63
C ASP A 100 13.88 0.19 -16.40
N VAL A 101 12.93 -0.12 -15.51
CA VAL A 101 12.46 -1.48 -15.22
C VAL A 101 11.85 -2.12 -16.46
N ASN A 102 11.04 -1.40 -17.23
CA ASN A 102 10.47 -1.91 -18.47
C ASN A 102 11.53 -2.17 -19.55
N THR A 103 12.57 -1.33 -19.61
CA THR A 103 13.71 -1.57 -20.50
C THR A 103 14.48 -2.83 -20.07
N PHE A 104 14.71 -3.00 -18.77
CA PHE A 104 15.32 -4.21 -18.22
C PHE A 104 14.50 -5.47 -18.53
N LEU A 105 13.18 -5.42 -18.31
CA LEU A 105 12.27 -6.54 -18.61
C LEU A 105 12.30 -6.89 -20.10
N ARG A 106 12.22 -5.90 -20.99
CA ARG A 106 12.30 -6.13 -22.44
C ARG A 106 13.59 -6.84 -22.86
N LEU A 107 14.72 -6.42 -22.31
CA LEU A 107 16.02 -7.06 -22.59
C LEU A 107 16.08 -8.49 -22.06
N LYS A 108 15.48 -8.75 -20.90
CA LYS A 108 15.47 -10.06 -20.26
C LYS A 108 14.54 -11.05 -20.98
N THR A 109 13.31 -10.64 -21.26
CA THR A 109 12.28 -11.51 -21.87
C THR A 109 12.37 -11.54 -23.39
N ARG A 110 13.13 -10.63 -24.01
CA ARG A 110 13.17 -10.39 -25.47
C ARG A 110 11.79 -10.08 -26.05
N SER A 111 10.92 -9.48 -25.24
CA SER A 111 9.52 -9.21 -25.58
C SER A 111 8.99 -7.97 -24.86
N ASP A 112 8.01 -7.31 -25.47
CA ASP A 112 7.29 -6.17 -24.88
C ASP A 112 5.98 -6.57 -24.17
N TYR A 113 5.67 -7.85 -24.02
CA TYR A 113 4.44 -8.31 -23.37
C TYR A 113 4.43 -8.11 -21.85
N LEU A 114 5.60 -8.21 -21.20
CA LEU A 114 5.73 -8.04 -19.75
C LEU A 114 6.21 -6.63 -19.40
N LYS A 115 5.37 -5.87 -18.70
CA LYS A 115 5.65 -4.50 -18.27
C LYS A 115 5.17 -4.27 -16.84
N MET A 116 5.89 -3.42 -16.12
CA MET A 116 5.48 -2.86 -14.84
C MET A 116 4.81 -1.50 -15.08
N ALA A 117 3.70 -1.27 -14.40
CA ALA A 117 3.05 0.03 -14.32
C ALA A 117 3.45 0.73 -13.02
N TYR A 118 3.50 2.05 -13.06
CA TYR A 118 3.42 2.87 -11.84
C TYR A 118 1.93 3.06 -11.55
N GLU A 119 1.51 2.77 -10.32
CA GLU A 119 0.10 2.91 -9.92
C GLU A 119 -0.12 4.11 -9.00
N LYS A 120 0.60 4.16 -7.86
CA LYS A 120 0.38 5.16 -6.82
C LYS A 120 1.55 5.26 -5.85
N VAL A 121 1.63 6.38 -5.14
CA VAL A 121 2.38 6.52 -3.89
C VAL A 121 1.42 6.32 -2.73
N LEU A 122 1.77 5.47 -1.75
CA LEU A 122 1.04 5.38 -0.49
C LEU A 122 1.81 6.13 0.61
N PHE A 123 1.27 7.24 1.09
CA PHE A 123 1.89 8.02 2.14
C PHE A 123 0.88 8.95 2.85
N PRO A 124 0.79 8.94 4.20
CA PRO A 124 1.36 7.95 5.11
C PRO A 124 0.77 6.56 4.88
N VAL A 125 1.44 5.52 5.39
CA VAL A 125 1.03 4.12 5.23
C VAL A 125 1.38 3.29 6.47
N ALA A 126 0.47 2.41 6.87
CA ALA A 126 0.64 1.46 7.95
C ALA A 126 0.51 0.02 7.44
N PHE A 127 1.61 -0.73 7.51
CA PHE A 127 1.63 -2.17 7.22
C PHE A 127 1.49 -2.95 8.53
N THR A 128 0.35 -3.61 8.74
CA THR A 128 0.08 -4.36 9.99
C THR A 128 0.37 -5.85 9.85
N ARG A 129 0.11 -6.43 8.67
CA ARG A 129 0.45 -7.83 8.34
C ARG A 129 0.49 -8.02 6.82
N LYS A 130 0.96 -9.18 6.34
CA LYS A 130 0.77 -9.60 4.94
C LYS A 130 -0.70 -9.44 4.53
N LYS A 131 -0.93 -8.76 3.40
CA LYS A 131 -2.26 -8.41 2.87
C LYS A 131 -3.13 -7.57 3.81
N LYS A 132 -2.54 -6.95 4.83
CA LYS A 132 -3.23 -6.09 5.81
C LYS A 132 -2.48 -4.77 5.97
N TYR A 133 -2.95 -3.75 5.29
CA TYR A 133 -2.36 -2.42 5.33
C TYR A 133 -3.39 -1.35 4.95
N PHE A 134 -3.13 -0.12 5.39
CA PHE A 134 -3.92 1.04 5.01
C PHE A 134 -3.03 2.28 4.87
N GLY A 135 -3.46 3.26 4.09
CA GLY A 135 -2.67 4.45 3.78
C GLY A 135 -3.50 5.52 3.08
N ILE A 136 -2.88 6.66 2.78
CA ILE A 136 -3.42 7.62 1.81
C ILE A 136 -2.78 7.34 0.46
N ASP A 137 -3.58 7.21 -0.60
CA ASP A 137 -3.07 7.05 -1.95
C ASP A 137 -2.98 8.36 -2.73
N HIS A 138 -1.90 8.47 -3.48
CA HIS A 138 -1.63 9.56 -4.39
C HIS A 138 -1.35 8.97 -5.77
N GLU A 139 -2.29 9.14 -6.70
CA GLU A 139 -2.24 8.53 -8.04
C GLU A 139 -1.57 9.49 -9.03
N GLU A 140 -2.23 10.60 -9.36
CA GLU A 140 -1.73 11.61 -10.30
C GLU A 140 -1.11 12.82 -9.61
N THR A 141 -1.71 13.27 -8.51
CA THR A 141 -1.26 14.42 -7.73
C THR A 141 -1.23 14.08 -6.24
N PRO A 142 -0.34 14.74 -5.45
CA PRO A 142 -0.42 14.65 -4.00
C PRO A 142 -1.79 15.09 -3.53
N ASN A 143 -2.40 14.25 -2.69
CA ASN A 143 -3.74 14.47 -2.20
C ASN A 143 -3.77 14.17 -0.70
N PHE A 144 -3.72 15.23 0.11
CA PHE A 144 -3.84 15.16 1.57
C PHE A 144 -5.21 15.64 2.07
N GLU A 145 -6.19 15.77 1.17
CA GLU A 145 -7.56 16.08 1.58
C GLU A 145 -8.16 14.90 2.37
N LEU A 146 -9.07 15.22 3.30
CA LEU A 146 -9.78 14.19 4.07
C LEU A 146 -10.62 13.31 3.13
N ARG A 147 -10.14 12.09 2.90
CA ARG A 147 -10.83 11.02 2.19
C ARG A 147 -10.77 9.73 2.98
N GLU A 148 -11.57 8.76 2.56
CA GLU A 148 -11.48 7.40 3.06
C GLU A 148 -10.06 6.85 2.79
N PRO A 149 -9.38 6.31 3.82
CA PRO A 149 -8.08 5.68 3.63
C PRO A 149 -8.15 4.56 2.59
N PHE A 150 -7.09 4.41 1.81
CA PHE A 150 -6.87 3.22 1.02
C PHE A 150 -6.67 2.03 1.96
N ILE A 151 -7.51 1.00 1.87
CA ILE A 151 -7.50 -0.14 2.80
C ILE A 151 -7.36 -1.46 2.03
N ARG A 152 -6.49 -2.33 2.54
CA ARG A 152 -6.29 -3.70 2.04
C ARG A 152 -6.36 -4.69 3.19
N GLY A 153 -7.39 -5.54 3.17
CA GLY A 153 -7.53 -6.73 4.01
C GLY A 153 -7.61 -6.52 5.52
N ILE A 154 -7.72 -5.26 5.99
CA ILE A 154 -8.02 -4.94 7.39
C ILE A 154 -9.38 -5.56 7.74
N ASP A 155 -9.48 -6.18 8.92
CA ASP A 155 -10.68 -6.95 9.25
C ASP A 155 -11.91 -6.06 9.47
N THR A 156 -11.71 -4.78 9.82
CA THR A 156 -12.77 -3.80 10.07
C THR A 156 -13.59 -3.47 8.83
N VAL A 157 -13.06 -3.68 7.63
CA VAL A 157 -13.78 -3.45 6.37
C VAL A 157 -14.45 -4.70 5.79
N LYS A 158 -14.33 -5.86 6.47
CA LYS A 158 -14.92 -7.11 5.99
C LYS A 158 -16.43 -7.14 6.23
N GLN A 159 -17.12 -7.89 5.36
CA GLN A 159 -18.53 -8.24 5.56
C GLN A 159 -18.70 -9.08 6.83
N GLY A 160 -19.89 -9.02 7.43
CA GLY A 160 -20.22 -9.73 8.67
C GLY A 160 -19.78 -9.04 9.96
N LYS A 161 -18.96 -7.98 9.89
CA LYS A 161 -18.52 -7.26 11.09
C LYS A 161 -19.54 -6.26 11.62
N SER A 162 -19.63 -6.21 12.95
CA SER A 162 -20.51 -5.28 13.67
C SER A 162 -20.16 -3.83 13.37
N GLN A 163 -21.16 -2.96 13.38
CA GLN A 163 -20.97 -1.54 13.07
C GLN A 163 -20.02 -0.88 14.07
N VAL A 164 -20.05 -1.27 15.35
CA VAL A 164 -19.09 -0.80 16.37
C VAL A 164 -17.65 -1.11 15.94
N PHE A 165 -17.38 -2.33 15.48
CA PHE A 165 -16.04 -2.74 15.06
C PHE A 165 -15.55 -1.94 13.84
N LYS A 166 -16.43 -1.68 12.88
CA LYS A 166 -16.12 -0.83 11.72
C LYS A 166 -15.79 0.59 12.15
N THR A 167 -16.67 1.20 12.93
CA THR A 167 -16.52 2.58 13.40
C THR A 167 -15.26 2.79 14.25
N ILE A 168 -14.92 1.85 15.14
CA ILE A 168 -13.67 1.90 15.90
C ILE A 168 -12.46 1.79 14.95
N GLY A 169 -12.52 0.87 13.99
CA GLY A 169 -11.49 0.71 12.96
C GLY A 169 -11.26 1.99 12.16
N ASP A 170 -12.34 2.61 11.69
CA ASP A 170 -12.29 3.83 10.88
C ASP A 170 -11.68 5.00 11.66
N ARG A 171 -12.05 5.16 12.94
CA ARG A 171 -11.45 6.18 13.82
C ARG A 171 -9.95 5.99 14.01
N ILE A 172 -9.50 4.74 14.21
CA ILE A 172 -8.07 4.43 14.33
C ILE A 172 -7.35 4.79 13.03
N MET A 173 -7.88 4.36 11.89
CA MET A 173 -7.26 4.61 10.59
C MET A 173 -7.22 6.10 10.25
N GLN A 174 -8.31 6.83 10.42
CA GLN A 174 -8.37 8.28 10.17
C GLN A 174 -7.36 9.03 11.04
N ARG A 175 -7.32 8.75 12.35
CA ARG A 175 -6.38 9.42 13.26
C ARG A 175 -4.92 9.07 12.96
N ALA A 176 -4.64 7.82 12.57
CA ALA A 176 -3.29 7.42 12.20
C ALA A 176 -2.79 8.10 10.91
N MET A 177 -3.70 8.41 9.98
CA MET A 177 -3.38 9.05 8.69
C MET A 177 -3.44 10.58 8.75
N ASP A 178 -3.87 11.18 9.86
CA ASP A 178 -3.94 12.62 10.02
C ASP A 178 -2.54 13.26 9.91
N ILE A 179 -2.43 14.35 9.15
CA ILE A 179 -1.16 15.05 8.94
C ILE A 179 -0.58 15.61 10.24
N ASN A 180 -1.42 15.96 11.21
CA ASN A 180 -0.98 16.48 12.50
C ASN A 180 -0.74 15.36 13.52
N ASN A 181 -0.95 14.09 13.15
CA ASN A 181 -0.65 12.99 14.03
C ASN A 181 0.84 12.94 14.37
N VAL A 182 1.12 12.81 15.67
CA VAL A 182 2.44 12.61 16.26
C VAL A 182 2.50 11.34 17.11
N GLN A 183 1.36 10.67 17.30
CA GLN A 183 1.23 9.48 18.13
C GLN A 183 1.56 8.23 17.33
N LEU A 184 2.11 7.24 18.03
CA LEU A 184 2.33 5.91 17.47
C LEU A 184 0.99 5.20 17.29
N LEU A 185 0.93 4.29 16.30
CA LEU A 185 -0.30 3.57 15.99
C LEU A 185 -0.86 2.81 17.20
N HIS A 186 -0.01 2.26 18.07
CA HIS A 186 -0.46 1.55 19.26
C HIS A 186 -1.12 2.49 20.28
N GLU A 187 -0.60 3.70 20.47
CA GLU A 187 -1.17 4.71 21.38
C GLU A 187 -2.54 5.17 20.87
N ILE A 188 -2.68 5.33 19.55
CA ILE A 188 -3.97 5.66 18.92
C ILE A 188 -4.99 4.54 19.17
N VAL A 189 -4.57 3.28 18.99
CA VAL A 189 -5.45 2.13 19.24
C VAL A 189 -5.91 2.09 20.70
N GLU A 190 -4.98 2.24 21.64
CA GLU A 190 -5.29 2.25 23.08
C GLU A 190 -6.26 3.38 23.45
N ASP A 191 -6.01 4.60 22.97
CA ASP A 191 -6.84 5.75 23.27
C ASP A 191 -8.24 5.62 22.67
N VAL A 192 -8.35 5.17 21.41
CA VAL A 192 -9.66 4.98 20.76
C VAL A 192 -10.46 3.87 21.46
N LEU A 193 -9.81 2.77 21.84
CA LEU A 193 -10.48 1.68 22.59
C LEU A 193 -10.90 2.14 23.98
N ARG A 194 -10.04 2.88 24.68
CA ARG A 194 -10.36 3.45 26.00
C ARG A 194 -11.55 4.40 25.92
N ASN A 195 -11.58 5.28 24.91
CA ASN A 195 -12.71 6.17 24.64
C ASN A 195 -13.99 5.40 24.33
N ALA A 196 -13.91 4.33 23.53
CA ALA A 196 -15.04 3.47 23.19
C ALA A 196 -15.69 2.83 24.43
N ILE A 197 -14.88 2.49 25.44
CA ILE A 197 -15.35 1.88 26.70
C ILE A 197 -15.92 2.95 27.65
N ILE A 198 -15.22 4.08 27.84
CA ILE A 198 -15.64 5.12 28.79
C ILE A 198 -16.94 5.79 28.33
N ASN A 199 -17.02 6.15 27.06
CA ASN A 199 -18.18 6.83 26.47
C ASN A 199 -19.19 5.80 25.95
N HIS A 200 -19.66 4.91 26.82
CA HIS A 200 -20.55 3.81 26.47
C HIS A 200 -21.89 4.26 25.87
N GLU A 201 -22.37 5.46 26.21
CA GLU A 201 -23.60 6.06 25.66
C GLU A 201 -23.53 6.36 24.16
N GLN A 202 -22.35 6.33 23.55
CA GLN A 202 -22.20 6.55 22.11
C GLN A 202 -22.68 5.36 21.25
N TRP A 203 -22.98 4.22 21.87
CA TRP A 203 -23.31 2.98 21.18
C TRP A 203 -24.78 2.59 21.36
N ASN A 204 -25.40 2.08 20.29
CA ASN A 204 -26.69 1.39 20.33
C ASN A 204 -26.48 -0.13 20.20
N PHE A 205 -27.33 -0.94 20.84
CA PHE A 205 -27.29 -2.40 20.78
C PHE A 205 -27.25 -2.94 19.34
N GLU A 206 -28.00 -2.32 18.42
CA GLU A 206 -28.03 -2.71 17.00
C GLU A 206 -26.65 -2.67 16.34
N GLN A 207 -25.76 -1.78 16.80
CA GLN A 207 -24.42 -1.64 16.24
C GLN A 207 -23.49 -2.80 16.62
N PHE A 208 -23.85 -3.61 17.63
CA PHE A 208 -23.09 -4.78 18.06
C PHE A 208 -23.46 -6.03 17.26
N ILE A 209 -24.53 -6.01 16.48
CA ILE A 209 -25.00 -7.16 15.71
C ILE A 209 -23.99 -7.47 14.60
N GLU A 210 -23.51 -8.72 14.57
CA GLU A 210 -22.76 -9.29 13.45
C GLU A 210 -23.72 -10.03 12.51
N THR A 211 -23.42 -10.02 11.22
CA THR A 211 -24.15 -10.83 10.24
C THR A 211 -23.27 -12.00 9.82
N ASP A 212 -23.86 -13.13 9.48
CA ASP A 212 -23.11 -14.23 8.89
C ASP A 212 -22.50 -13.75 7.55
N ALA A 213 -21.21 -14.07 7.36
CA ALA A 213 -20.42 -13.68 6.19
C ALA A 213 -20.49 -14.72 5.08
#